data_AF-A0A522VR00-F1
#
_entry.id   AF-A0A522VR00-F1
#
_cell.length_a   1.000
_cell.length_b   1.000
_cell.length_c   1.000
_cell.angle_alpha   90.00
_cell.angle_beta   90.00
_cell.angle_gamma   90.00
#
_symmetry.space_group_name_H-M   'P 1'
#
loop_
_entity.id
_entity.type
_entity.pdbx_description
1 polymer ?
#
loop_
_entity_poly.entity_id
_entity_poly.type
_entity_poly.pdbx_seq_one_letter_code
_entity_poly.pdbx_strand_id
1 'polypeptide(L)'
;MKLSAVFLAVSTVFAGSALAADPASIDWSKVPFTNVKLFYPGQSSYEWLRSDKHPGASMVKRDGACAACHSGKEDKLGEKIVKGGALEPTPVKDKKGAIELKVQAAYDAKNAYFRMQWPTAAKGPGVEYPYYRFDGKEWKVYGYPKLDKVVQEGKQPGIYEDRMSLMIDDGKVAGFAKQGCWLTCHEGERDMPGVASKEDAQKAIRKNDIRKFLPESRSNPLDWRTAKSPEEIAKIKAAGGFVDLIQWRAARSNPVGGADDGYVLEFRNFDSGKNHFASNLDAEKKIPKFMFDAAKFGAKAVSADQIRKKDNFLIRGVNAVAFDASAGWKEGDLLPRYVLGQAEGSAADNKGIGTWKDGAWTVVIVRPLGLANDDDKSLKDGGVYQVGFAAHDDNITTRGHYVSFVKTLGLGAKADIQALKLP
;
A
#
# COMPACT_ATOMS: atom_id res chain seq x y z
N MET A 1 -80.07 -5.30 0.85
CA MET A 1 -78.68 -5.73 0.59
C MET A 1 -77.76 -4.52 0.78
N LYS A 2 -77.02 -4.45 1.89
CA LYS A 2 -76.02 -3.42 2.15
C LYS A 2 -74.66 -3.98 1.74
N LEU A 3 -74.02 -3.38 0.74
CA LEU A 3 -72.68 -3.76 0.29
C LEU A 3 -71.64 -3.15 1.21
N SER A 4 -70.90 -4.00 1.92
CA SER A 4 -69.74 -3.65 2.72
C SER A 4 -68.55 -3.38 1.79
N ALA A 5 -68.00 -2.17 1.82
CA ALA A 5 -66.72 -1.85 1.20
C ALA A 5 -65.58 -2.21 2.15
N VAL A 6 -64.78 -3.21 1.77
CA VAL A 6 -63.55 -3.60 2.46
C VAL A 6 -62.47 -2.57 2.14
N PHE A 7 -61.97 -1.86 3.15
CA PHE A 7 -60.77 -1.04 3.04
C PHE A 7 -59.53 -1.94 3.05
N LEU A 8 -58.89 -2.09 1.88
CA LEU A 8 -57.57 -2.68 1.76
C LEU A 8 -56.54 -1.64 2.21
N ALA A 9 -55.98 -1.80 3.41
CA ALA A 9 -54.85 -1.01 3.86
C ALA A 9 -53.59 -1.46 3.08
N VAL A 10 -53.20 -0.68 2.07
CA VAL A 10 -51.91 -0.84 1.40
C VAL A 10 -50.85 -0.27 2.34
N SER A 11 -50.21 -1.15 3.10
CA SER A 11 -48.97 -0.84 3.82
C SER A 11 -47.84 -0.64 2.81
N THR A 12 -47.55 0.61 2.48
CA THR A 12 -46.35 1.01 1.75
C THR A 12 -45.12 0.79 2.62
N VAL A 13 -44.41 -0.31 2.39
CA VAL A 13 -43.06 -0.50 2.90
C VAL A 13 -42.15 0.49 2.18
N PHE A 14 -41.80 1.59 2.84
CA PHE A 14 -40.69 2.43 2.42
C PHE A 14 -39.40 1.64 2.63
N ALA A 15 -38.94 0.94 1.60
CA ALA A 15 -37.57 0.45 1.51
C ALA A 15 -36.67 1.70 1.31
N GLY A 16 -36.34 2.38 2.41
CA GLY A 16 -35.32 3.41 2.40
C GLY A 16 -34.03 2.78 1.89
N SER A 17 -33.51 3.26 0.77
CA SER A 17 -32.23 2.80 0.24
C SER A 17 -31.18 3.14 1.29
N ALA A 18 -30.63 2.14 1.99
CA ALA A 18 -29.59 2.36 2.99
C ALA A 18 -28.47 3.23 2.37
N LEU A 19 -28.29 4.45 2.86
CA LEU A 19 -27.25 5.35 2.39
C LEU A 19 -25.91 4.87 2.98
N ALA A 20 -24.84 4.95 2.18
CA ALA A 20 -23.51 4.67 2.69
C ALA A 20 -23.15 5.70 3.77
N ALA A 21 -22.55 5.26 4.87
CA ALA A 21 -22.07 6.19 5.90
C ALA A 21 -20.94 7.07 5.33
N ASP A 22 -20.98 8.37 5.65
CA ASP A 22 -19.84 9.26 5.45
C ASP A 22 -18.76 8.87 6.47
N PRO A 23 -17.52 8.50 6.06
CA PRO A 23 -16.43 8.18 6.98
C PRO A 23 -16.19 9.22 8.08
N ALA A 24 -16.46 10.51 7.79
CA ALA A 24 -16.32 11.61 8.74
C ALA A 24 -17.43 11.61 9.82
N SER A 25 -18.56 10.97 9.54
CA SER A 25 -19.71 10.87 10.46
C SER A 25 -19.67 9.64 11.36
N ILE A 26 -18.79 8.67 11.09
CA ILE A 26 -18.65 7.46 11.90
C ILE A 26 -18.11 7.83 13.28
N ASP A 27 -18.87 7.46 14.32
CA ASP A 27 -18.44 7.59 15.72
C ASP A 27 -17.41 6.49 16.07
N TRP A 28 -16.15 6.75 15.69
CA TRP A 28 -15.03 5.85 15.95
C TRP A 28 -14.77 5.59 17.45
N SER A 29 -15.38 6.34 18.37
CA SER A 29 -15.27 6.03 19.80
C SER A 29 -16.04 4.77 20.19
N LYS A 30 -17.07 4.39 19.41
CA LYS A 30 -17.90 3.19 19.62
C LYS A 30 -17.40 1.96 18.87
N VAL A 31 -16.51 2.14 17.91
CA VAL A 31 -15.92 1.03 17.14
C VAL A 31 -14.79 0.42 17.97
N PRO A 32 -14.82 -0.90 18.28
CA PRO A 32 -13.74 -1.53 19.03
C PRO A 32 -12.43 -1.44 18.25
N PHE A 33 -11.34 -1.23 18.97
CA PHE A 33 -10.01 -1.21 18.37
C PHE A 33 -9.19 -2.44 18.78
N THR A 34 -8.33 -2.88 17.88
CA THR A 34 -7.32 -3.90 18.11
C THR A 34 -5.95 -3.26 17.92
N ASN A 35 -5.06 -3.43 18.91
CA ASN A 35 -3.66 -3.08 18.73
C ASN A 35 -2.96 -4.22 17.99
N VAL A 36 -2.41 -3.90 16.82
CA VAL A 36 -1.63 -4.80 16.00
C VAL A 36 -0.18 -4.34 16.06
N LYS A 37 0.69 -5.17 16.62
CA LYS A 37 2.12 -4.88 16.61
C LYS A 37 2.67 -4.99 15.19
N LEU A 38 3.37 -3.95 14.74
CA LEU A 38 4.17 -3.99 13.52
C LEU A 38 5.65 -3.98 13.90
N PHE A 39 6.46 -4.78 13.21
CA PHE A 39 7.90 -4.84 13.45
C PHE A 39 8.70 -4.84 12.15
N TYR A 40 9.97 -4.45 12.25
CA TYR A 40 10.89 -4.33 11.13
C TYR A 40 11.42 -5.73 10.73
N PRO A 41 11.12 -6.23 9.52
CA PRO A 41 11.50 -7.57 9.10
C PRO A 41 12.90 -7.64 8.45
N GLY A 42 13.46 -6.50 8.05
CA GLY A 42 14.70 -6.44 7.27
C GLY A 42 14.59 -7.29 6.00
N GLN A 43 15.62 -8.09 5.74
CA GLN A 43 15.74 -8.97 4.58
C GLN A 43 15.32 -10.43 4.87
N SER A 44 14.38 -10.68 5.78
CA SER A 44 13.86 -12.03 6.04
C SER A 44 12.99 -12.55 4.88
N SER A 45 13.63 -13.02 3.81
CA SER A 45 12.96 -13.52 2.61
C SER A 45 12.26 -14.87 2.84
N TYR A 46 11.37 -15.22 1.93
CA TYR A 46 10.71 -16.51 1.82
C TYR A 46 11.73 -17.66 1.74
N GLU A 47 12.83 -17.44 1.01
CA GLU A 47 13.97 -18.34 0.89
C GLU A 47 14.73 -18.46 2.20
N TRP A 48 15.06 -17.34 2.86
CA TRP A 48 15.77 -17.35 4.14
C TRP A 48 14.98 -18.12 5.21
N LEU A 49 13.67 -17.90 5.29
CA LEU A 49 12.77 -18.58 6.23
C LEU A 49 12.77 -20.12 6.04
N ARG A 50 13.13 -20.58 4.84
CA ARG A 50 13.20 -21.99 4.44
C ARG A 50 14.65 -22.49 4.33
N SER A 51 15.64 -21.68 4.68
CA SER A 51 17.05 -22.08 4.71
C SER A 51 17.46 -22.61 6.08
N ASP A 52 18.59 -23.31 6.14
CA ASP A 52 19.26 -23.71 7.39
C ASP A 52 19.61 -22.53 8.31
N LYS A 53 19.72 -21.32 7.76
CA LYS A 53 19.96 -20.07 8.51
C LYS A 53 18.78 -19.66 9.39
N HIS A 54 17.58 -20.17 9.14
CA HIS A 54 16.41 -19.92 9.98
C HIS A 54 16.13 -21.14 10.88
N PRO A 55 16.24 -21.02 12.23
CA PRO A 55 16.04 -22.15 13.14
C PRO A 55 14.66 -22.83 13.01
N GLY A 56 13.63 -22.10 12.56
CA GLY A 56 12.28 -22.62 12.34
C GLY A 56 12.03 -23.19 10.94
N ALA A 57 13.04 -23.36 10.08
CA ALA A 57 12.85 -23.68 8.67
C ALA A 57 12.11 -25.00 8.41
N SER A 58 12.31 -26.03 9.24
CA SER A 58 11.62 -27.31 9.11
C SER A 58 10.10 -27.20 9.31
N MET A 59 9.66 -26.26 10.16
CA MET A 59 8.25 -25.94 10.38
C MET A 59 7.70 -25.11 9.20
N VAL A 60 8.43 -24.08 8.78
CA VAL A 60 8.00 -23.20 7.68
C VAL A 60 7.84 -23.97 6.36
N LYS A 61 8.75 -24.92 6.07
CA LYS A 61 8.66 -25.80 4.89
C LYS A 61 7.42 -26.71 4.88
N ARG A 62 6.80 -26.93 6.03
CA ARG A 62 5.55 -27.71 6.19
C ARG A 62 4.35 -26.80 6.42
N ASP A 63 4.43 -25.56 5.93
CA ASP A 63 3.42 -24.53 6.09
C ASP A 63 3.04 -24.27 7.54
N GLY A 64 4.02 -24.28 8.44
CA GLY A 64 3.84 -23.84 9.83
C GLY A 64 3.61 -22.32 9.93
N ALA A 65 2.85 -21.89 10.93
CA ALA A 65 2.57 -20.47 11.15
C ALA A 65 3.75 -19.75 11.79
N CYS A 66 4.09 -18.56 11.30
CA CYS A 66 5.16 -17.72 11.86
C CYS A 66 4.89 -17.40 13.34
N ALA A 67 3.64 -17.08 13.66
CA ALA A 67 3.19 -16.74 15.01
C ALA A 67 3.36 -17.90 16.01
N ALA A 68 3.42 -19.16 15.57
CA ALA A 68 3.61 -20.30 16.47
C ALA A 68 4.93 -20.22 17.26
N CYS A 69 5.98 -19.65 16.66
CA CYS A 69 7.28 -19.45 17.30
C CYS A 69 7.53 -18.01 17.74
N HIS A 70 6.85 -17.04 17.10
CA HIS A 70 7.16 -15.61 17.19
C HIS A 70 6.08 -14.74 17.84
N SER A 71 4.92 -15.28 18.22
CA SER A 71 3.89 -14.50 18.93
C SER A 71 4.45 -13.86 20.20
N GLY A 72 4.26 -12.54 20.35
CA GLY A 72 4.75 -11.75 21.48
C GLY A 72 6.26 -11.46 21.45
N LYS A 73 6.93 -11.72 20.33
CA LYS A 73 8.38 -11.48 20.15
C LYS A 73 8.69 -10.39 19.11
N GLU A 74 7.67 -9.77 18.54
CA GLU A 74 7.76 -8.75 17.49
C GLU A 74 8.74 -7.62 17.85
N ASP A 75 8.63 -7.06 19.06
CA ASP A 75 9.54 -6.00 19.55
C ASP A 75 10.99 -6.49 19.55
N LYS A 76 11.25 -7.66 20.16
CA LYS A 76 12.59 -8.26 20.26
C LYS A 76 13.18 -8.58 18.88
N LEU A 77 12.36 -9.08 17.95
CA LEU A 77 12.78 -9.37 16.59
C LEU A 77 13.19 -8.10 15.86
N GLY A 78 12.30 -7.10 15.86
CA GLY A 78 12.56 -5.81 15.23
C GLY A 78 13.80 -5.14 15.80
N GLU A 79 13.91 -5.04 17.13
CA GLU A 79 15.05 -4.42 17.82
C GLU A 79 16.38 -5.13 17.55
N LYS A 80 16.35 -6.44 17.35
CA LYS A 80 17.53 -7.20 16.95
C LYS A 80 17.93 -6.85 15.51
N ILE A 81 16.97 -6.82 14.59
CA ILE A 81 17.24 -6.64 13.16
C ILE A 81 17.72 -5.21 12.87
N VAL A 82 17.12 -4.18 13.47
CA VAL A 82 17.52 -2.77 13.22
C VAL A 82 18.94 -2.43 13.70
N LYS A 83 19.56 -3.27 14.55
CA LYS A 83 20.97 -3.13 14.96
C LYS A 83 21.95 -3.59 13.88
N GLY A 84 21.46 -4.26 12.83
CA GLY A 84 22.25 -4.78 11.74
C GLY A 84 22.56 -6.27 11.83
N GLY A 85 23.21 -6.79 10.78
CA GLY A 85 23.62 -8.18 10.65
C GLY A 85 23.17 -8.79 9.33
N ALA A 86 23.10 -10.12 9.26
CA ALA A 86 22.79 -10.83 8.01
C ALA A 86 21.42 -10.47 7.40
N LEU A 87 20.44 -10.14 8.25
CA LEU A 87 19.11 -9.70 7.80
C LEU A 87 19.00 -8.18 7.63
N GLU A 88 20.04 -7.43 7.99
CA GLU A 88 20.05 -5.97 7.85
C GLU A 88 21.47 -5.48 7.60
N PRO A 89 21.98 -5.64 6.37
CA PRO A 89 23.36 -5.28 6.03
C PRO A 89 23.59 -3.76 5.95
N THR A 90 22.53 -2.96 5.90
CA THR A 90 22.62 -1.49 5.80
C THR A 90 21.61 -0.85 6.76
N PRO A 91 21.87 -0.90 8.08
CA PRO A 91 20.91 -0.47 9.10
C PRO A 91 20.48 0.97 8.91
N VAL A 92 19.18 1.21 9.05
CA VAL A 92 18.62 2.57 9.02
C VAL A 92 18.88 3.23 10.37
N LYS A 93 19.69 4.30 10.37
CA LYS A 93 19.95 5.10 11.56
C LYS A 93 18.65 5.53 12.25
N ASP A 94 18.60 5.34 13.57
CA ASP A 94 17.49 5.69 14.48
C ASP A 94 16.15 4.99 14.20
N LYS A 95 16.14 3.95 13.35
CA LYS A 95 14.92 3.19 13.06
C LYS A 95 14.51 2.38 14.29
N LYS A 96 13.27 2.57 14.73
CA LYS A 96 12.67 1.74 15.79
C LYS A 96 12.50 0.31 15.28
N GLY A 97 12.66 -0.67 16.16
CA GLY A 97 12.44 -2.08 15.82
C GLY A 97 10.96 -2.41 15.57
N ALA A 98 10.06 -1.75 16.29
CA ALA A 98 8.62 -1.99 16.21
C ALA A 98 7.81 -0.73 16.54
N ILE A 99 6.55 -0.74 16.12
CA ILE A 99 5.54 0.28 16.38
C ILE A 99 4.18 -0.37 16.64
N GLU A 100 3.29 0.36 17.30
CA GLU A 100 1.89 -0.03 17.48
C GLU A 100 1.02 0.52 16.35
N LEU A 101 0.19 -0.34 15.76
CA LEU A 101 -0.88 0.05 14.87
C LEU A 101 -2.21 -0.17 15.56
N LYS A 102 -2.97 0.91 15.77
CA LYS A 102 -4.36 0.82 16.23
C LYS A 102 -5.26 0.61 15.01
N VAL A 103 -5.96 -0.51 14.97
CA VAL A 103 -6.88 -0.87 13.89
C VAL A 103 -8.31 -0.87 14.41
N GLN A 104 -9.22 -0.25 13.65
CA GLN A 104 -10.66 -0.29 13.86
C GLN A 104 -11.31 -0.63 12.53
N ALA A 105 -12.36 -1.46 12.57
CA ALA A 105 -13.12 -1.80 11.39
C ALA A 105 -14.61 -1.57 11.65
N ALA A 106 -15.31 -1.06 10.65
CA ALA A 106 -16.76 -0.96 10.64
C ALA A 106 -17.26 -1.30 9.23
N TYR A 107 -18.55 -1.61 9.10
CA TYR A 107 -19.16 -1.84 7.78
C TYR A 107 -20.66 -1.56 7.82
N ASP A 108 -21.21 -1.11 6.72
CA ASP A 108 -22.66 -0.96 6.52
C ASP A 108 -23.14 -1.89 5.39
N ALA A 109 -24.32 -1.65 4.84
CA ALA A 109 -24.85 -2.44 3.72
C ALA A 109 -24.06 -2.28 2.40
N LYS A 110 -23.20 -1.26 2.29
CA LYS A 110 -22.52 -0.85 1.05
C LYS A 110 -21.00 -0.91 1.13
N ASN A 111 -20.40 -0.58 2.27
CA ASN A 111 -18.94 -0.45 2.39
C ASN A 111 -18.40 -1.07 3.68
N ALA A 112 -17.14 -1.50 3.61
CA ALA A 112 -16.26 -1.67 4.76
C ALA A 112 -15.40 -0.40 4.95
N TYR A 113 -15.13 -0.08 6.22
CA TYR A 113 -14.34 1.07 6.64
C TYR A 113 -13.20 0.57 7.53
N PHE A 114 -11.96 0.84 7.12
CA PHE A 114 -10.76 0.46 7.85
C PHE A 114 -10.04 1.70 8.37
N ARG A 115 -10.09 1.93 9.68
CA ARG A 115 -9.34 3.01 10.33
C ARG A 115 -8.06 2.47 10.96
N MET A 116 -6.94 3.05 10.55
CA MET A 116 -5.58 2.66 10.93
C MET A 116 -4.84 3.88 11.45
N GLN A 117 -4.31 3.77 12.67
CA GLN A 117 -3.57 4.86 13.32
C GLN A 117 -2.23 4.36 13.83
N TRP A 118 -1.14 5.04 13.44
CA TRP A 118 0.21 4.70 13.88
C TRP A 118 1.05 5.96 14.14
N PRO A 119 1.97 5.93 15.11
CA PRO A 119 2.94 7.00 15.30
C PRO A 119 4.00 6.97 14.20
N THR A 120 4.41 8.13 13.71
CA THR A 120 5.48 8.27 12.71
C THR A 120 6.80 8.61 13.38
N ALA A 121 7.90 8.07 12.87
CA ALA A 121 9.25 8.44 13.34
C ALA A 121 9.69 9.84 12.85
N ALA A 122 9.22 10.27 11.67
CA ALA A 122 9.52 11.59 11.15
C ALA A 122 8.77 12.70 11.89
N LYS A 123 9.38 13.90 11.96
CA LYS A 123 8.78 15.10 12.58
C LYS A 123 7.62 15.72 11.79
N GLY A 124 7.31 15.18 10.61
CA GLY A 124 6.25 15.68 9.75
C GLY A 124 5.57 14.52 9.01
N PRO A 125 4.52 14.83 8.24
CA PRO A 125 3.58 13.82 7.74
C PRO A 125 4.15 12.93 6.61
N GLY A 126 5.37 13.17 6.12
CA GLY A 126 5.92 12.35 5.04
C GLY A 126 5.08 12.43 3.75
N VAL A 127 4.52 13.61 3.43
CA VAL A 127 3.71 13.83 2.22
C VAL A 127 4.54 14.10 0.96
N GLU A 128 5.84 13.88 1.03
CA GLU A 128 6.77 14.22 -0.04
C GLU A 128 7.17 12.98 -0.85
N TYR A 129 7.32 13.14 -2.15
CA TYR A 129 7.88 12.13 -3.03
C TYR A 129 9.06 12.73 -3.80
N PRO A 130 10.05 11.92 -4.25
CA PRO A 130 11.13 12.41 -5.11
C PRO A 130 10.63 13.31 -6.25
N TYR A 131 11.44 14.31 -6.59
CA TYR A 131 11.17 15.35 -7.59
C TYR A 131 11.98 15.13 -8.87
N TYR A 132 11.61 15.82 -9.94
CA TYR A 132 12.50 16.14 -11.05
C TYR A 132 13.09 17.53 -10.79
N ARG A 133 14.42 17.63 -10.74
CA ARG A 133 15.18 18.87 -10.60
C ARG A 133 15.85 19.23 -11.91
N PHE A 134 15.68 20.47 -12.34
CA PHE A 134 16.41 21.01 -13.48
C PHE A 134 17.86 21.33 -13.07
N ASP A 135 18.83 20.78 -13.80
CA ASP A 135 20.27 20.99 -13.54
C ASP A 135 20.90 22.10 -14.41
N GLY A 136 20.05 22.90 -15.07
CA GLY A 136 20.47 23.90 -16.05
C GLY A 136 20.45 23.39 -17.49
N LYS A 137 20.35 22.07 -17.71
CA LYS A 137 20.26 21.45 -19.05
C LYS A 137 19.13 20.42 -19.14
N GLU A 138 19.02 19.55 -18.16
CA GLU A 138 18.09 18.42 -18.16
C GLU A 138 17.41 18.23 -16.80
N TRP A 139 16.36 17.39 -16.80
CA TRP A 139 15.58 17.09 -15.61
C TRP A 139 16.04 15.76 -15.00
N LYS A 140 16.62 15.82 -13.80
CA LYS A 140 17.13 14.65 -13.07
C LYS A 140 16.33 14.38 -11.82
N VAL A 141 16.34 13.14 -11.34
CA VAL A 141 15.68 12.82 -10.07
C VAL A 141 16.40 13.51 -8.91
N TYR A 142 15.62 14.13 -8.02
CA TYR A 142 16.09 14.76 -6.79
C TYR A 142 15.35 14.20 -5.58
N GLY A 143 16.13 13.76 -4.60
CA GLY A 143 15.63 13.03 -3.44
C GLY A 143 15.34 11.56 -3.75
N TYR A 144 15.58 10.71 -2.74
CA TYR A 144 15.50 9.26 -2.85
C TYR A 144 15.05 8.67 -1.50
N PRO A 145 14.55 7.42 -1.43
CA PRO A 145 14.28 6.80 -0.14
C PRO A 145 15.55 6.66 0.70
N LYS A 146 15.41 6.66 2.02
CA LYS A 146 16.51 6.69 2.98
C LYS A 146 17.50 5.53 2.79
N LEU A 147 17.02 4.36 2.36
CA LEU A 147 17.85 3.18 2.09
C LEU A 147 18.65 3.24 0.79
N ASP A 148 18.36 4.20 -0.10
CA ASP A 148 19.13 4.35 -1.33
C ASP A 148 20.58 4.75 -1.02
N LYS A 149 21.53 4.15 -1.73
CA LYS A 149 22.96 4.40 -1.58
C LYS A 149 23.29 5.89 -1.68
N VAL A 150 22.64 6.63 -2.58
CA VAL A 150 22.92 8.07 -2.75
C VAL A 150 22.52 8.91 -1.53
N VAL A 151 21.52 8.45 -0.75
CA VAL A 151 21.11 9.10 0.50
C VAL A 151 22.02 8.68 1.64
N GLN A 152 22.39 7.40 1.70
CA GLN A 152 23.34 6.88 2.69
C GLN A 152 24.72 7.57 2.59
N GLU A 153 25.13 7.94 1.38
CA GLU A 153 26.37 8.70 1.11
C GLU A 153 26.22 10.22 1.33
N GLY A 154 25.02 10.71 1.70
CA GLY A 154 24.76 12.14 1.92
C GLY A 154 24.72 13.00 0.65
N LYS A 155 24.70 12.39 -0.55
CA LYS A 155 24.72 13.10 -1.84
C LYS A 155 23.35 13.63 -2.26
N GLN A 156 22.28 13.02 -1.77
CA GLN A 156 20.89 13.44 -2.01
C GLN A 156 20.09 13.35 -0.71
N PRO A 157 19.01 14.15 -0.56
CA PRO A 157 18.16 14.08 0.62
C PRO A 157 17.29 12.81 0.61
N GLY A 158 16.99 12.32 1.82
CA GLY A 158 15.93 11.34 2.02
C GLY A 158 14.58 11.99 1.76
N ILE A 159 13.89 11.59 0.69
CA ILE A 159 12.55 12.02 0.31
C ILE A 159 11.78 10.78 -0.13
N TYR A 160 10.78 10.39 0.65
CA TYR A 160 9.82 9.38 0.25
C TYR A 160 8.56 9.50 1.09
N GLU A 161 7.44 9.05 0.52
CA GLU A 161 6.15 9.21 1.15
C GLU A 161 5.93 8.19 2.28
N ASP A 162 5.11 8.58 3.26
CA ASP A 162 4.50 7.66 4.20
C ASP A 162 3.40 6.85 3.50
N ARG A 163 3.20 5.60 3.96
CA ARG A 163 2.24 4.66 3.35
C ARG A 163 1.68 3.68 4.36
N MET A 164 0.37 3.45 4.29
CA MET A 164 -0.31 2.35 4.98
C MET A 164 -0.78 1.33 3.94
N SER A 165 -0.52 0.04 4.19
CA SER A 165 -0.94 -1.05 3.31
C SER A 165 -1.76 -2.07 4.08
N LEU A 166 -2.82 -2.56 3.43
CA LEU A 166 -3.67 -3.64 3.88
C LEU A 166 -3.65 -4.74 2.81
N MET A 167 -3.25 -5.94 3.21
CA MET A 167 -3.42 -7.15 2.41
C MET A 167 -4.67 -7.89 2.86
N ILE A 168 -5.45 -8.43 1.91
CA ILE A 168 -6.65 -9.22 2.21
C ILE A 168 -6.65 -10.51 1.39
N ASP A 169 -6.87 -11.64 2.07
CA ASP A 169 -7.10 -12.95 1.47
C ASP A 169 -8.41 -13.54 2.01
N ASP A 170 -9.17 -14.20 1.14
CA ASP A 170 -10.44 -14.86 1.43
C ASP A 170 -10.27 -16.35 1.79
N GLY A 171 -9.04 -16.76 2.15
CA GLY A 171 -8.69 -18.13 2.50
C GLY A 171 -8.31 -19.00 1.31
N LYS A 172 -8.22 -18.43 0.10
CA LYS A 172 -7.90 -19.17 -1.12
C LYS A 172 -6.41 -19.22 -1.42
N VAL A 173 -5.61 -18.32 -0.86
CA VAL A 173 -4.16 -18.35 -1.04
C VAL A 173 -3.51 -19.32 -0.04
N ALA A 174 -2.94 -20.39 -0.58
CA ALA A 174 -2.28 -21.42 0.21
C ALA A 174 -1.21 -20.82 1.14
N GLY A 175 -1.33 -21.11 2.43
CA GLY A 175 -0.38 -20.69 3.47
C GLY A 175 -0.53 -19.25 3.97
N PHE A 176 -1.37 -18.40 3.36
CA PHE A 176 -1.46 -16.98 3.74
C PHE A 176 -1.98 -16.82 5.18
N ALA A 177 -2.97 -17.63 5.59
CA ALA A 177 -3.47 -17.68 6.96
C ALA A 177 -2.41 -18.00 8.03
N LYS A 178 -1.25 -18.53 7.62
CA LYS A 178 -0.18 -18.98 8.51
C LYS A 178 1.09 -18.12 8.41
N GLN A 179 1.43 -17.70 7.20
CA GLN A 179 2.69 -17.01 6.89
C GLN A 179 2.51 -15.56 6.43
N GLY A 180 1.28 -15.16 6.09
CA GLY A 180 0.93 -13.79 5.72
C GLY A 180 1.81 -13.22 4.60
N CYS A 181 2.23 -11.96 4.77
CA CYS A 181 2.97 -11.23 3.74
C CYS A 181 4.35 -11.83 3.40
N TRP A 182 4.92 -12.71 4.23
CA TRP A 182 6.19 -13.38 3.92
C TRP A 182 6.09 -14.31 2.71
N LEU A 183 4.90 -14.77 2.34
CA LEU A 183 4.66 -15.45 1.06
C LEU A 183 5.02 -14.59 -0.15
N THR A 184 5.16 -13.27 0.03
CA THR A 184 5.35 -12.29 -1.03
C THR A 184 6.68 -11.54 -0.94
N CYS A 185 7.60 -12.01 -0.11
CA CYS A 185 8.88 -11.34 0.14
C CYS A 185 10.01 -12.28 -0.27
N HIS A 186 10.49 -12.16 -1.51
CA HIS A 186 11.48 -13.07 -2.07
C HIS A 186 12.85 -12.42 -2.26
N GLU A 187 13.88 -13.26 -2.34
CA GLU A 187 15.16 -12.87 -2.94
C GLU A 187 14.98 -12.39 -4.39
N GLY A 188 15.89 -11.55 -4.86
CA GLY A 188 15.81 -10.93 -6.19
C GLY A 188 14.91 -9.69 -6.27
N GLU A 189 13.98 -9.49 -5.33
CA GLU A 189 13.20 -8.26 -5.22
C GLU A 189 14.08 -7.03 -4.97
N ARG A 190 13.56 -5.84 -5.31
CA ARG A 190 14.25 -4.59 -5.01
C ARG A 190 14.59 -4.49 -3.51
N ASP A 191 15.84 -4.15 -3.24
CA ASP A 191 16.44 -4.03 -1.91
C ASP A 191 16.49 -5.32 -1.08
N MET A 192 16.22 -6.48 -1.68
CA MET A 192 16.37 -7.81 -1.06
C MET A 192 17.69 -8.48 -1.46
N PRO A 193 18.14 -9.56 -0.78
CA PRO A 193 19.34 -10.29 -1.19
C PRO A 193 19.25 -10.75 -2.64
N GLY A 194 20.35 -10.64 -3.38
CA GLY A 194 20.43 -11.08 -4.77
C GLY A 194 19.56 -10.29 -5.74
N VAL A 195 19.32 -8.99 -5.49
CA VAL A 195 18.53 -8.08 -6.37
C VAL A 195 18.78 -8.39 -7.84
N ALA A 196 17.72 -8.69 -8.58
CA ALA A 196 17.85 -9.02 -10.00
C ALA A 196 18.30 -7.81 -10.81
N SER A 197 19.17 -8.06 -11.79
CA SER A 197 19.47 -7.08 -12.83
C SER A 197 18.22 -6.82 -13.69
N LYS A 198 18.17 -5.67 -14.36
CA LYS A 198 17.09 -5.35 -15.29
C LYS A 198 17.09 -6.36 -16.44
N GLU A 199 18.27 -6.73 -16.93
CA GLU A 199 18.48 -7.66 -18.04
C GLU A 199 17.92 -9.05 -17.68
N ASP A 200 18.23 -9.56 -16.49
CA ASP A 200 17.72 -10.85 -16.03
C ASP A 200 16.20 -10.81 -15.83
N ALA A 201 15.67 -9.74 -15.22
CA ALA A 201 14.23 -9.58 -15.01
C ALA A 201 13.46 -9.49 -16.34
N GLN A 202 14.03 -8.81 -17.34
CA GLN A 202 13.43 -8.72 -18.67
C GLN A 202 13.44 -10.07 -19.38
N LYS A 203 14.56 -10.80 -19.29
CA LYS A 203 14.71 -12.12 -19.89
C LYS A 203 13.75 -13.15 -19.29
N ALA A 204 13.61 -13.18 -17.96
CA ALA A 204 12.85 -14.22 -17.29
C ALA A 204 11.35 -13.90 -17.14
N ILE A 205 10.97 -12.64 -16.86
CA ILE A 205 9.58 -12.29 -16.57
C ILE A 205 9.07 -11.05 -17.33
N ARG A 206 9.85 -10.52 -18.28
CA ARG A 206 9.50 -9.33 -19.09
C ARG A 206 9.17 -8.09 -18.25
N LYS A 207 9.78 -7.96 -17.07
CA LYS A 207 9.70 -6.78 -16.20
C LYS A 207 11.07 -6.13 -16.06
N ASN A 208 11.11 -4.86 -15.63
CA ASN A 208 12.36 -4.14 -15.41
C ASN A 208 12.96 -4.38 -14.02
N ASP A 209 12.20 -5.01 -13.12
CA ASP A 209 12.57 -5.34 -11.76
C ASP A 209 11.73 -6.51 -11.25
N ILE A 210 12.12 -7.07 -10.10
CA ILE A 210 11.30 -8.02 -9.35
C ILE A 210 10.62 -7.30 -8.20
N ARG A 211 9.35 -7.63 -8.01
CA ARG A 211 8.48 -7.17 -6.92
C ARG A 211 7.80 -8.39 -6.33
N LYS A 212 7.11 -8.18 -5.21
CA LYS A 212 6.21 -9.15 -4.58
C LYS A 212 5.50 -10.06 -5.58
N PHE A 213 5.59 -11.36 -5.35
CA PHE A 213 4.86 -12.40 -6.06
C PHE A 213 4.51 -13.53 -5.08
N LEU A 214 3.50 -14.34 -5.37
CA LEU A 214 3.11 -15.51 -4.59
C LEU A 214 3.86 -16.75 -5.08
N PRO A 215 4.17 -17.71 -4.19
CA PRO A 215 4.97 -18.87 -4.57
C PRO A 215 4.25 -19.78 -5.59
N GLU A 216 2.92 -19.80 -5.55
CA GLU A 216 2.08 -20.56 -6.50
C GLU A 216 2.21 -20.07 -7.96
N SER A 217 2.68 -18.84 -8.17
CA SER A 217 2.93 -18.28 -9.50
C SER A 217 4.26 -18.75 -10.13
N ARG A 218 4.98 -19.66 -9.46
CA ARG A 218 6.26 -20.21 -9.89
C ARG A 218 6.21 -21.74 -10.00
N SER A 219 6.96 -22.32 -10.93
CA SER A 219 7.18 -23.77 -10.96
C SER A 219 8.19 -24.21 -9.90
N ASN A 220 9.14 -23.34 -9.54
CA ASN A 220 9.92 -23.43 -8.31
C ASN A 220 9.60 -22.23 -7.39
N PRO A 221 8.88 -22.44 -6.27
CA PRO A 221 8.53 -21.41 -5.29
C PRO A 221 9.69 -20.54 -4.76
N LEU A 222 10.94 -21.02 -4.87
CA LEU A 222 12.15 -20.36 -4.38
C LEU A 222 12.95 -19.64 -5.48
N ASP A 223 12.51 -19.69 -6.73
CA ASP A 223 13.21 -19.04 -7.84
C ASP A 223 12.25 -18.17 -8.65
N TRP A 224 12.42 -16.86 -8.49
CA TRP A 224 11.63 -15.84 -9.17
C TRP A 224 11.66 -15.97 -10.70
N ARG A 225 12.70 -16.61 -11.27
CA ARG A 225 12.86 -16.81 -12.72
C ARG A 225 11.87 -17.82 -13.30
N THR A 226 11.29 -18.66 -12.46
CA THR A 226 10.46 -19.79 -12.89
C THR A 226 8.97 -19.43 -12.98
N ALA A 227 8.67 -18.22 -13.46
CA ALA A 227 7.29 -17.76 -13.66
C ALA A 227 6.50 -18.74 -14.53
N LYS A 228 5.32 -19.13 -14.04
CA LYS A 228 4.36 -19.93 -14.81
C LYS A 228 3.85 -19.19 -16.03
N SER A 229 3.28 -19.91 -16.99
CA SER A 229 2.76 -19.29 -18.22
C SER A 229 1.59 -18.33 -17.92
N PRO A 230 1.33 -17.33 -18.78
CA PRO A 230 0.17 -16.45 -18.62
C PRO A 230 -1.16 -17.20 -18.47
N GLU A 231 -1.32 -18.34 -19.15
CA GLU A 231 -2.53 -19.18 -19.08
C GLU A 231 -2.67 -19.86 -17.72
N GLU A 232 -1.56 -20.33 -17.13
CA GLU A 232 -1.55 -20.88 -15.78
C GLU A 232 -1.82 -19.80 -14.73
N ILE A 233 -1.24 -18.61 -14.89
CA ILE A 233 -1.49 -17.46 -14.01
C ILE A 233 -2.95 -17.05 -14.07
N ALA A 234 -3.56 -16.98 -15.26
CA ALA A 234 -4.98 -16.66 -15.41
C ALA A 234 -5.88 -17.68 -14.70
N LYS A 235 -5.54 -18.99 -14.75
CA LYS A 235 -6.27 -20.04 -14.02
C LYS A 235 -6.16 -19.85 -12.49
N ILE A 236 -4.97 -19.55 -11.98
CA ILE A 236 -4.78 -19.28 -10.54
C ILE A 236 -5.58 -18.05 -10.13
N LYS A 237 -5.54 -16.96 -10.91
CA LYS A 237 -6.30 -15.74 -10.64
C LYS A 237 -7.82 -16.02 -10.62
N ALA A 238 -8.33 -16.72 -11.63
CA ALA A 238 -9.76 -17.07 -11.73
C ALA A 238 -10.23 -17.98 -10.57
N ALA A 239 -9.33 -18.81 -10.02
CA ALA A 239 -9.60 -19.59 -8.82
C ALA A 239 -9.52 -18.76 -7.52
N GLY A 240 -9.17 -17.47 -7.59
CA GLY A 240 -8.97 -16.59 -6.44
C GLY A 240 -7.61 -16.71 -5.77
N GLY A 241 -6.60 -17.30 -6.42
CA GLY A 241 -5.26 -17.54 -5.87
C GLY A 241 -4.36 -16.31 -5.78
N PHE A 242 -4.92 -15.12 -5.55
CA PHE A 242 -4.21 -13.85 -5.36
C PHE A 242 -4.53 -13.24 -4.00
N VAL A 243 -3.74 -12.26 -3.55
CA VAL A 243 -4.01 -11.46 -2.34
C VAL A 243 -4.23 -10.01 -2.73
N ASP A 244 -5.30 -9.37 -2.26
CA ASP A 244 -5.48 -7.92 -2.45
C ASP A 244 -4.36 -7.16 -1.74
N LEU A 245 -4.00 -6.01 -2.29
CA LEU A 245 -3.01 -5.08 -1.75
C LEU A 245 -3.49 -3.64 -1.92
N ILE A 246 -4.26 -3.20 -0.94
CA ILE A 246 -4.77 -1.83 -0.87
C ILE A 246 -3.74 -0.94 -0.20
N GLN A 247 -3.47 0.23 -0.78
CA GLN A 247 -2.46 1.14 -0.23
C GLN A 247 -2.92 2.59 -0.22
N TRP A 248 -3.03 3.15 0.98
CA TRP A 248 -3.09 4.60 1.14
C TRP A 248 -1.68 5.20 1.13
N ARG A 249 -1.51 6.29 0.40
CA ARG A 249 -0.22 6.95 0.16
C ARG A 249 -0.30 8.44 0.41
N ALA A 250 0.58 8.93 1.29
CA ALA A 250 0.56 10.32 1.73
C ALA A 250 0.72 11.33 0.58
N ALA A 251 1.61 11.05 -0.38
CA ALA A 251 1.86 11.97 -1.50
C ALA A 251 1.02 11.63 -2.74
N ARG A 252 0.80 10.34 -3.00
CA ARG A 252 0.27 9.87 -4.30
C ARG A 252 -1.23 9.61 -4.37
N SER A 253 -1.91 9.40 -3.23
CA SER A 253 -3.34 9.09 -3.23
C SER A 253 -4.14 9.98 -2.28
N ASN A 254 -3.57 10.34 -1.13
CA ASN A 254 -4.25 11.17 -0.13
C ASN A 254 -4.74 12.53 -0.66
N PRO A 255 -3.97 13.30 -1.45
CA PRO A 255 -4.39 14.64 -1.89
C PRO A 255 -5.61 14.63 -2.82
N VAL A 256 -5.95 13.47 -3.37
CA VAL A 256 -7.11 13.28 -4.26
C VAL A 256 -8.19 12.40 -3.62
N GLY A 257 -8.07 12.10 -2.33
CA GLY A 257 -9.05 11.30 -1.57
C GLY A 257 -9.03 9.80 -1.89
N GLY A 258 -7.93 9.30 -2.47
CA GLY A 258 -7.81 7.94 -2.98
C GLY A 258 -7.00 6.99 -2.08
N ALA A 259 -7.20 5.70 -2.31
CA ALA A 259 -6.23 4.66 -1.98
C ALA A 259 -5.95 3.86 -3.26
N ASP A 260 -4.70 3.48 -3.49
CA ASP A 260 -4.34 2.60 -4.60
C ASP A 260 -4.98 1.23 -4.38
N ASP A 261 -5.49 0.65 -5.46
CA ASP A 261 -6.00 -0.72 -5.49
C ASP A 261 -5.13 -1.61 -6.39
N GLY A 262 -4.95 -2.85 -5.97
CA GLY A 262 -4.04 -3.78 -6.60
C GLY A 262 -4.04 -5.14 -5.93
N TYR A 263 -3.32 -6.08 -6.52
CA TYR A 263 -3.16 -7.43 -5.99
C TYR A 263 -1.74 -7.96 -6.16
N VAL A 264 -1.43 -9.03 -5.42
CA VAL A 264 -0.20 -9.81 -5.58
C VAL A 264 -0.55 -11.21 -6.08
N LEU A 265 0.04 -11.58 -7.23
CA LEU A 265 0.02 -12.93 -7.79
C LEU A 265 1.39 -13.24 -8.40
N GLU A 266 1.57 -13.17 -9.71
CA GLU A 266 2.84 -13.38 -10.40
C GLU A 266 3.79 -12.19 -10.27
N PHE A 267 3.21 -11.05 -9.90
CA PHE A 267 3.85 -9.79 -9.67
C PHE A 267 2.98 -8.95 -8.72
N ARG A 268 3.47 -7.78 -8.33
CA ARG A 268 2.67 -6.74 -7.68
C ARG A 268 1.99 -5.93 -8.77
N ASN A 269 0.69 -6.16 -8.93
CA ASN A 269 -0.13 -5.54 -9.95
C ASN A 269 -0.95 -4.40 -9.36
N PHE A 270 -1.35 -3.49 -10.24
CA PHE A 270 -2.45 -2.56 -9.98
C PHE A 270 -3.68 -3.13 -10.66
N ASP A 271 -4.84 -2.76 -10.15
CA ASP A 271 -6.09 -3.16 -10.76
C ASP A 271 -6.31 -2.46 -12.09
N SER A 272 -7.24 -3.01 -12.86
CA SER A 272 -7.57 -2.48 -14.17
C SER A 272 -8.10 -1.04 -14.10
N GLY A 273 -7.77 -0.25 -15.12
CA GLY A 273 -8.18 1.15 -15.23
C GLY A 273 -7.02 2.15 -15.02
N LYS A 274 -7.35 3.34 -14.53
CA LYS A 274 -6.37 4.43 -14.32
C LYS A 274 -6.17 4.65 -12.81
N ASN A 275 -4.93 4.70 -12.39
CA ASN A 275 -4.56 4.97 -10.99
C ASN A 275 -4.63 6.48 -10.66
N HIS A 276 -4.62 6.79 -9.35
CA HIS A 276 -4.60 8.16 -8.79
C HIS A 276 -3.37 9.00 -9.19
N PHE A 277 -2.35 8.39 -9.77
CA PHE A 277 -1.12 9.06 -10.19
C PHE A 277 -0.53 8.48 -11.48
N ALA A 278 0.13 9.33 -12.24
CA ALA A 278 0.88 8.94 -13.44
C ALA A 278 2.26 9.59 -13.44
N SER A 279 3.25 8.91 -14.03
CA SER A 279 4.60 9.48 -14.19
C SER A 279 4.51 10.82 -14.90
N ASN A 280 5.08 11.86 -14.28
CA ASN A 280 5.19 13.19 -14.85
C ASN A 280 6.36 13.30 -15.85
N LEU A 281 7.04 12.21 -16.21
CA LEU A 281 8.12 12.25 -17.21
C LEU A 281 7.64 11.68 -18.54
N ASP A 282 7.93 12.40 -19.62
CA ASP A 282 7.93 11.88 -20.98
C ASP A 282 9.16 10.97 -21.17
N ALA A 283 8.92 9.68 -21.39
CA ALA A 283 9.97 8.68 -21.42
C ALA A 283 10.88 8.81 -22.67
N GLU A 284 10.37 9.39 -23.75
CA GLU A 284 11.12 9.58 -25.01
C GLU A 284 11.88 10.90 -24.95
N LYS A 285 11.18 11.98 -24.61
CA LYS A 285 11.74 13.34 -24.61
C LYS A 285 12.59 13.65 -23.38
N LYS A 286 12.48 12.85 -22.32
CA LYS A 286 13.16 13.06 -21.02
C LYS A 286 12.86 14.41 -20.37
N ILE A 287 11.67 14.95 -20.60
CA ILE A 287 11.18 16.20 -19.98
C ILE A 287 9.89 15.95 -19.19
N PRO A 288 9.55 16.82 -18.23
CA PRO A 288 8.27 16.75 -17.54
C PRO A 288 7.09 16.88 -18.52
N LYS A 289 5.97 16.24 -18.20
CA LYS A 289 4.71 16.36 -18.97
C LYS A 289 3.88 17.54 -18.51
N PHE A 290 3.95 17.85 -17.21
CA PHE A 290 3.19 18.90 -16.55
C PHE A 290 4.09 19.74 -15.64
N MET A 291 3.71 21.01 -15.50
CA MET A 291 4.24 21.97 -14.54
C MET A 291 3.12 22.59 -13.72
N PHE A 292 3.46 23.33 -12.67
CA PHE A 292 2.46 24.06 -11.90
C PHE A 292 1.91 25.25 -12.71
N ASP A 293 0.61 25.45 -12.62
CA ASP A 293 -0.06 26.67 -13.06
C ASP A 293 0.31 27.80 -12.10
N ALA A 294 1.10 28.77 -12.58
CA ALA A 294 1.59 29.86 -11.75
C ALA A 294 0.46 30.71 -11.15
N ALA A 295 -0.69 30.85 -11.84
CA ALA A 295 -1.81 31.63 -11.33
C ALA A 295 -2.52 30.93 -10.16
N LYS A 296 -2.53 29.59 -10.15
CA LYS A 296 -3.23 28.79 -9.13
C LYS A 296 -2.32 28.33 -7.99
N PHE A 297 -1.06 28.00 -8.29
CA PHE A 297 -0.08 27.53 -7.33
C PHE A 297 0.83 28.66 -6.79
N GLY A 298 0.86 29.81 -7.47
CA GLY A 298 1.72 30.95 -7.14
C GLY A 298 3.15 30.85 -7.72
N ALA A 299 3.49 29.74 -8.37
CA ALA A 299 4.77 29.53 -9.05
C ALA A 299 4.65 28.41 -10.10
N LYS A 300 5.58 28.36 -11.05
CA LYS A 300 5.68 27.27 -12.04
C LYS A 300 6.43 26.03 -11.53
N ALA A 301 7.20 26.18 -10.46
CA ALA A 301 8.09 25.18 -9.88
C ALA A 301 8.17 25.39 -8.36
N VAL A 302 8.73 24.40 -7.65
CA VAL A 302 9.14 24.56 -6.25
C VAL A 302 10.65 24.57 -6.14
N SER A 303 11.18 25.13 -5.06
CA SER A 303 12.61 25.08 -4.74
C SER A 303 12.88 24.07 -3.62
N ALA A 304 14.13 23.63 -3.47
CA ALA A 304 14.51 22.64 -2.46
C ALA A 304 14.22 23.10 -1.02
N ASP A 305 14.29 24.40 -0.74
CA ASP A 305 13.98 24.96 0.56
C ASP A 305 12.47 25.00 0.86
N GLN A 306 11.59 24.83 -0.12
CA GLN A 306 10.12 24.80 0.07
C GLN A 306 9.59 23.40 0.39
N ILE A 307 10.40 22.36 0.21
CA ILE A 307 10.06 20.97 0.55
C ILE A 307 9.72 20.90 2.05
N ARG A 308 8.60 20.23 2.39
CA ARG A 308 8.04 20.09 3.75
C ARG A 308 7.59 21.40 4.42
N LYS A 309 7.63 22.54 3.73
CA LYS A 309 7.11 23.82 4.26
C LYS A 309 5.69 24.12 3.79
N LYS A 310 5.26 23.49 2.69
CA LYS A 310 3.90 23.55 2.15
C LYS A 310 3.62 22.29 1.33
N ASP A 311 2.36 22.09 0.99
CA ASP A 311 1.94 21.04 0.08
C ASP A 311 2.39 21.33 -1.36
N ASN A 312 3.05 20.34 -1.97
CA ASN A 312 3.67 20.46 -3.28
C ASN A 312 3.06 19.46 -4.29
N PHE A 313 1.76 19.22 -4.19
CA PHE A 313 1.06 18.25 -5.05
C PHE A 313 0.72 18.85 -6.42
N LEU A 314 1.12 18.16 -7.49
CA LEU A 314 0.76 18.50 -8.86
C LEU A 314 -0.48 17.71 -9.29
N ILE A 315 -1.64 18.36 -9.39
CA ILE A 315 -2.96 17.73 -9.54
C ILE A 315 -3.63 18.23 -10.83
N ARG A 316 -4.04 17.29 -11.71
CA ARG A 316 -4.76 17.60 -12.95
C ARG A 316 -6.09 18.29 -12.67
N GLY A 317 -6.44 19.28 -13.50
CA GLY A 317 -7.66 20.07 -13.35
C GLY A 317 -7.63 21.08 -12.20
N VAL A 318 -6.75 20.89 -11.22
CA VAL A 318 -6.57 21.81 -10.09
C VAL A 318 -5.45 22.80 -10.40
N ASN A 319 -4.20 22.38 -10.39
CA ASN A 319 -3.02 23.26 -10.47
C ASN A 319 -1.95 22.79 -11.46
N ALA A 320 -2.22 21.75 -12.26
CA ALA A 320 -1.31 21.25 -13.29
C ALA A 320 -1.68 21.77 -14.68
N VAL A 321 -0.68 22.27 -15.41
CA VAL A 321 -0.77 22.65 -16.84
C VAL A 321 0.30 21.90 -17.64
N ALA A 322 0.13 21.84 -18.96
CA ALA A 322 1.13 21.23 -19.84
C ALA A 322 2.51 21.87 -19.63
N PHE A 323 3.56 21.05 -19.66
CA PHE A 323 4.92 21.54 -19.51
C PHE A 323 5.31 22.45 -20.68
N ASP A 324 5.77 23.66 -20.36
CA ASP A 324 6.32 24.61 -21.32
C ASP A 324 7.85 24.67 -21.18
N ALA A 325 8.56 24.18 -22.20
CA ALA A 325 10.03 24.19 -22.22
C ALA A 325 10.62 25.61 -22.29
N SER A 326 9.84 26.58 -22.77
CA SER A 326 10.24 27.99 -22.91
C SER A 326 9.93 28.84 -21.69
N ALA A 327 9.40 28.24 -20.61
CA ALA A 327 8.98 28.96 -19.40
C ALA A 327 10.13 29.61 -18.61
N GLY A 328 11.39 29.55 -19.07
CA GLY A 328 12.55 30.18 -18.43
C GLY A 328 13.03 29.45 -17.17
N TRP A 329 13.22 28.13 -17.26
CA TRP A 329 13.64 27.26 -16.15
C TRP A 329 15.00 27.66 -15.57
N LYS A 330 15.11 27.61 -14.25
CA LYS A 330 16.34 27.94 -13.51
C LYS A 330 16.91 26.66 -12.90
N GLU A 331 18.23 26.57 -12.85
CA GLU A 331 18.90 25.48 -12.14
C GLU A 331 18.37 25.44 -10.69
N GLY A 332 17.93 24.25 -10.25
CA GLY A 332 17.30 24.07 -8.95
C GLY A 332 15.78 24.02 -8.96
N ASP A 333 15.10 24.41 -10.06
CA ASP A 333 13.65 24.27 -10.18
C ASP A 333 13.24 22.81 -10.04
N LEU A 334 12.22 22.55 -9.22
CA LEU A 334 11.68 21.23 -8.94
C LEU A 334 10.24 21.10 -9.44
N LEU A 335 9.95 19.94 -10.02
CA LEU A 335 8.59 19.50 -10.35
C LEU A 335 8.32 18.11 -9.76
N PRO A 336 7.13 17.83 -9.23
CA PRO A 336 6.79 16.50 -8.74
C PRO A 336 6.97 15.42 -9.81
N ARG A 337 7.49 14.25 -9.40
CA ARG A 337 7.66 13.12 -10.33
C ARG A 337 6.35 12.47 -10.76
N TYR A 338 5.30 12.70 -10.01
CA TYR A 338 3.97 12.20 -10.30
C TYR A 338 3.01 13.37 -10.45
N VAL A 339 2.13 13.26 -11.44
CA VAL A 339 0.94 14.09 -11.54
C VAL A 339 -0.24 13.27 -11.03
N LEU A 340 -1.05 13.87 -10.17
CA LEU A 340 -2.20 13.23 -9.52
C LEU A 340 -3.49 13.52 -10.29
N GLY A 341 -4.47 12.64 -10.12
CA GLY A 341 -5.81 12.77 -10.71
C GLY A 341 -6.78 11.78 -10.09
N GLN A 342 -8.03 11.82 -10.54
CA GLN A 342 -9.02 10.82 -10.16
C GLN A 342 -8.69 9.48 -10.83
N ALA A 343 -8.82 8.39 -10.09
CA ALA A 343 -8.76 7.04 -10.65
C ALA A 343 -10.03 6.72 -11.45
N GLU A 344 -9.93 5.71 -12.32
CA GLU A 344 -11.04 5.18 -13.12
C GLU A 344 -10.98 3.64 -13.16
N GLY A 345 -12.13 2.97 -13.25
CA GLY A 345 -12.20 1.50 -13.28
C GLY A 345 -12.01 0.86 -11.90
N SER A 346 -11.61 -0.42 -11.87
CA SER A 346 -11.37 -1.19 -10.64
C SER A 346 -10.32 -0.48 -9.74
N ALA A 347 -9.30 0.14 -10.34
CA ALA A 347 -8.30 0.95 -9.63
C ALA A 347 -8.87 2.16 -8.82
N ALA A 348 -10.16 2.49 -8.98
CA ALA A 348 -10.84 3.58 -8.29
C ALA A 348 -11.76 3.12 -7.15
N ASP A 349 -11.87 1.80 -6.89
CA ASP A 349 -12.87 1.26 -5.97
C ASP A 349 -12.65 1.74 -4.53
N ASN A 350 -11.40 1.84 -4.09
CA ASN A 350 -11.08 2.28 -2.75
C ASN A 350 -10.90 3.80 -2.65
N LYS A 351 -11.53 4.39 -1.62
CA LYS A 351 -11.25 5.77 -1.18
C LYS A 351 -10.32 5.78 0.02
N GLY A 352 -9.58 6.85 0.19
CA GLY A 352 -8.60 6.98 1.27
C GLY A 352 -8.50 8.40 1.81
N ILE A 353 -8.62 8.54 3.12
CA ILE A 353 -8.51 9.83 3.82
C ILE A 353 -7.49 9.67 4.94
N GLY A 354 -6.43 10.46 4.90
CA GLY A 354 -5.39 10.50 5.92
C GLY A 354 -5.29 11.89 6.54
N THR A 355 -5.23 11.92 7.87
CA THR A 355 -4.92 13.13 8.65
C THR A 355 -3.72 12.87 9.56
N TRP A 356 -2.76 13.78 9.56
CA TRP A 356 -1.60 13.70 10.45
C TRP A 356 -1.75 14.74 11.55
N LYS A 357 -1.63 14.30 12.80
CA LYS A 357 -1.74 15.15 13.98
C LYS A 357 -0.91 14.56 15.11
N ASP A 358 -0.21 15.42 15.85
CA ASP A 358 0.54 15.06 17.06
C ASP A 358 1.51 13.87 16.86
N GLY A 359 2.21 13.83 15.71
CA GLY A 359 3.19 12.78 15.43
C GLY A 359 2.59 11.44 14.98
N ALA A 360 1.31 11.40 14.62
CA ALA A 360 0.65 10.18 14.17
C ALA A 360 -0.23 10.41 12.94
N TRP A 361 -0.24 9.42 12.04
CA TRP A 361 -1.24 9.32 10.98
C TRP A 361 -2.49 8.64 11.52
N THR A 362 -3.66 9.15 11.12
CA THR A 362 -4.95 8.45 11.14
C THR A 362 -5.45 8.35 9.71
N VAL A 363 -5.57 7.13 9.22
CA VAL A 363 -6.03 6.82 7.86
C VAL A 363 -7.34 6.05 7.93
N VAL A 364 -8.31 6.44 7.11
CA VAL A 364 -9.53 5.69 6.85
C VAL A 364 -9.54 5.28 5.37
N ILE A 365 -9.61 3.97 5.13
CA ILE A 365 -9.87 3.40 3.80
C ILE A 365 -11.34 2.98 3.75
N VAL A 366 -12.02 3.34 2.67
CA VAL A 366 -13.39 2.92 2.37
C VAL A 366 -13.34 1.98 1.19
N ARG A 367 -13.84 0.76 1.37
CA ARG A 367 -13.91 -0.28 0.34
C ARG A 367 -15.35 -0.71 0.15
N PRO A 368 -15.92 -0.65 -1.07
CA PRO A 368 -17.23 -1.21 -1.33
C PRO A 368 -17.29 -2.69 -0.97
N LEU A 369 -18.44 -3.13 -0.42
CA LEU A 369 -18.75 -4.54 -0.27
C LEU A 369 -19.17 -5.11 -1.62
N GLY A 370 -18.95 -6.42 -1.81
CA GLY A 370 -19.45 -7.10 -3.00
C GLY A 370 -18.82 -6.65 -4.32
N LEU A 371 -17.59 -6.10 -4.31
CA LEU A 371 -16.82 -5.88 -5.54
C LEU A 371 -16.82 -7.16 -6.39
N ALA A 372 -17.07 -6.98 -7.68
CA ALA A 372 -17.25 -8.05 -8.65
C ALA A 372 -16.11 -8.12 -9.68
N ASN A 373 -15.13 -7.23 -9.59
CA ASN A 373 -13.96 -7.29 -10.45
C ASN A 373 -13.15 -8.55 -10.12
N ASP A 374 -12.52 -9.13 -11.14
CA ASP A 374 -11.75 -10.35 -10.99
C ASP A 374 -10.35 -10.11 -10.39
N ASP A 375 -10.00 -8.85 -10.13
CA ASP A 375 -8.78 -8.38 -9.47
C ASP A 375 -8.97 -8.04 -7.97
N ASP A 376 -10.18 -8.25 -7.42
CA ASP A 376 -10.54 -7.93 -6.02
C ASP A 376 -10.99 -9.14 -5.19
N LYS A 377 -10.75 -9.10 -3.88
CA LYS A 377 -11.48 -9.90 -2.89
C LYS A 377 -12.82 -9.28 -2.54
N SER A 378 -13.88 -10.03 -2.84
CA SER A 378 -15.24 -9.67 -2.45
C SER A 378 -15.45 -9.79 -0.93
N LEU A 379 -15.87 -8.68 -0.32
CA LEU A 379 -16.21 -8.62 1.11
C LEU A 379 -17.72 -8.73 1.33
N LYS A 380 -18.15 -9.45 2.36
CA LYS A 380 -19.56 -9.63 2.72
C LYS A 380 -19.80 -9.79 4.22
N ASP A 381 -21.02 -9.48 4.64
CA ASP A 381 -21.53 -9.77 5.98
C ASP A 381 -21.44 -11.28 6.30
N GLY A 382 -21.05 -11.61 7.53
CA GLY A 382 -20.71 -12.96 7.99
C GLY A 382 -19.35 -13.49 7.50
N GLY A 383 -18.59 -12.72 6.71
CA GLY A 383 -17.29 -13.14 6.17
C GLY A 383 -16.16 -13.05 7.19
N VAL A 384 -15.18 -13.97 7.07
CA VAL A 384 -13.90 -13.93 7.78
C VAL A 384 -12.77 -13.95 6.76
N TYR A 385 -11.82 -13.04 6.92
CA TYR A 385 -10.72 -12.81 5.99
C TYR A 385 -9.38 -12.82 6.71
N GLN A 386 -8.32 -13.20 6.01
CA GLN A 386 -6.96 -13.09 6.50
C GLN A 386 -6.39 -11.74 6.09
N VAL A 387 -5.82 -10.99 7.04
CA VAL A 387 -5.30 -9.64 6.79
C VAL A 387 -3.88 -9.46 7.28
N GLY A 388 -3.10 -8.67 6.54
CA GLY A 388 -1.75 -8.24 6.91
C GLY A 388 -1.59 -6.74 6.73
N PHE A 389 -0.84 -6.11 7.64
CA PHE A 389 -0.65 -4.66 7.63
C PHE A 389 0.81 -4.29 7.42
N ALA A 390 1.05 -3.17 6.77
CA ALA A 390 2.38 -2.59 6.65
C ALA A 390 2.38 -1.06 6.71
N ALA A 391 3.29 -0.50 7.50
CA ALA A 391 3.48 0.94 7.64
C ALA A 391 4.87 1.35 7.15
N HIS A 392 4.90 2.33 6.24
CA HIS A 392 6.12 3.00 5.79
C HIS A 392 6.12 4.40 6.36
N ASP A 393 7.19 4.75 7.06
CA ASP A 393 7.43 6.08 7.59
C ASP A 393 8.91 6.45 7.50
N ASP A 394 9.23 7.73 7.68
CA ASP A 394 10.62 8.25 7.69
C ASP A 394 11.37 8.04 6.36
N ASN A 395 10.71 8.42 5.25
CA ASN A 395 11.26 8.38 3.90
C ASN A 395 11.74 6.98 3.46
N ILE A 396 11.06 5.93 3.94
CA ILE A 396 11.39 4.54 3.65
C ILE A 396 10.52 3.95 2.54
N THR A 397 11.08 2.99 1.80
CA THR A 397 10.36 2.13 0.85
C THR A 397 10.79 0.66 1.00
N THR A 398 10.29 -0.20 0.11
CA THR A 398 10.74 -1.59 -0.10
C THR A 398 10.92 -2.34 1.21
N ARG A 399 12.09 -2.86 1.58
CA ARG A 399 12.27 -3.71 2.77
C ARG A 399 12.21 -2.96 4.11
N GLY A 400 12.27 -1.64 4.11
CA GLY A 400 12.47 -0.87 5.34
C GLY A 400 11.21 -0.66 6.20
N HIS A 401 10.06 -1.18 5.79
CA HIS A 401 8.77 -0.95 6.44
C HIS A 401 8.52 -1.87 7.63
N TYR A 402 7.56 -1.49 8.45
CA TYR A 402 7.04 -2.36 9.50
C TYR A 402 5.95 -3.27 8.93
N VAL A 403 5.91 -4.53 9.37
CA VAL A 403 4.90 -5.53 8.99
C VAL A 403 4.24 -6.16 10.21
N SER A 404 3.00 -6.61 10.07
CA SER A 404 2.32 -7.45 11.06
C SER A 404 2.51 -8.95 10.75
N PHE A 405 2.39 -9.79 11.78
CA PHE A 405 1.89 -11.14 11.53
C PHE A 405 0.43 -11.10 11.06
N VAL A 406 -0.01 -12.16 10.38
CA VAL A 406 -1.38 -12.26 9.88
C VAL A 406 -2.40 -12.21 11.02
N LYS A 407 -3.52 -11.54 10.78
CA LYS A 407 -4.69 -11.48 11.66
C LYS A 407 -5.93 -11.93 10.90
N THR A 408 -6.99 -12.24 11.63
CA THR A 408 -8.32 -12.45 11.06
C THR A 408 -9.16 -11.19 11.18
N LEU A 409 -9.91 -10.86 10.13
CA LEU A 409 -10.90 -9.79 10.07
C LEU A 409 -12.29 -10.40 9.87
N GLY A 410 -13.23 -10.11 10.77
CA GLY A 410 -14.60 -10.59 10.69
C GLY A 410 -15.57 -9.45 10.45
N LEU A 411 -16.40 -9.55 9.41
CA LEU A 411 -17.56 -8.67 9.18
C LEU A 411 -18.78 -9.38 9.73
N GLY A 412 -19.26 -9.00 10.91
CA GLY A 412 -20.37 -9.71 11.57
C GLY A 412 -20.01 -11.13 12.04
N ALA A 413 -18.72 -11.45 12.09
CA ALA A 413 -18.20 -12.76 12.47
C ALA A 413 -17.06 -12.63 13.50
N LYS A 414 -16.84 -13.70 14.29
CA LYS A 414 -15.77 -13.74 15.28
C LYS A 414 -14.40 -13.82 14.60
N ALA A 415 -13.52 -12.89 14.96
CA ALA A 415 -12.15 -12.78 14.46
C ALA A 415 -11.28 -11.98 15.45
N ASP A 416 -9.99 -11.82 15.15
CA ASP A 416 -9.05 -10.98 15.90
C ASP A 416 -9.42 -9.49 15.81
N ILE A 417 -9.91 -9.07 14.63
CA ILE A 417 -10.42 -7.73 14.36
C ILE A 417 -11.90 -7.89 13.99
N GLN A 418 -12.78 -7.38 14.83
CA GLN A 418 -14.23 -7.48 14.63
C GLN A 418 -14.76 -6.16 14.12
N ALA A 419 -15.28 -6.17 12.89
CA ALA A 419 -15.87 -4.99 12.31
C ALA A 419 -17.24 -4.71 12.96
N LEU A 420 -17.45 -3.48 13.43
CA LEU A 420 -18.76 -3.05 13.92
C LEU A 420 -19.72 -2.87 12.75
N LYS A 421 -20.87 -3.55 12.78
CA LYS A 421 -21.95 -3.30 11.82
C LYS A 421 -22.61 -1.96 12.14
N LEU A 422 -22.60 -1.05 11.17
CA LEU A 422 -23.28 0.23 11.22
C LEU A 422 -24.75 0.06 10.79
N PRO A 423 -25.64 1.00 11.19
CA PRO A 423 -27.06 0.97 10.83
C PRO A 423 -27.36 0.92 9.33
#